data_AF-M1G6L5-F1
#
_entry.id   AF-M1G6L5-F1
#
_cell.length_a   1.000
_cell.length_b   1.000
_cell.length_c   1.000
_cell.angle_alpha   90.00
_cell.angle_beta   90.00
_cell.angle_gamma   90.00
#
_symmetry.space_group_name_H-M   'P 1'
#
loop_
_entity.id
_entity.type
_entity.pdbx_description
1 polymer ?
#
loop_
_entity_poly.entity_id
_entity_poly.type
_entity_poly.pdbx_seq_one_letter_code
_entity_poly.pdbx_strand_id
1 'polypeptide(L)'
;KDKMEMQKVPQAGYDIKGLSIAGLQRKITLQNAMFPFKLLSSLVKSFGIVQQFKPDVVIGTGGFASGAVLKVASILGIATVIQEQNSYPGITNKLLSKKANKICVAYENLEQFFPKDKMILTGNPVRQDLISVDGKRNEAIDYFELNANKKTILILGGSLGARRINQLIAKEIDWLLSQNVQIIWQCGKLYFEDYKHFSGKENVQILSFIDRMDLVYAAADIVISRS
;
A
#
# COMPACT_ATOMS: atom_id res chain seq x y z
N LYS A 1 9.38 8.89 -10.98
CA LYS A 1 8.38 9.53 -11.88
C LYS A 1 7.27 8.52 -12.18
N ASP A 2 7.57 7.24 -12.37
CA ASP A 2 6.57 6.20 -12.69
C ASP A 2 5.94 5.50 -11.48
N LYS A 3 5.73 6.25 -10.39
CA LYS A 3 5.13 5.72 -9.16
C LYS A 3 3.65 6.05 -9.10
N MET A 4 2.84 5.13 -8.58
CA MET A 4 1.39 5.27 -8.48
C MET A 4 0.99 6.55 -7.74
N GLU A 5 1.73 6.90 -6.70
CA GLU A 5 1.51 8.10 -5.88
C GLU A 5 1.64 9.38 -6.71
N MET A 6 2.54 9.41 -7.71
CA MET A 6 2.70 10.55 -8.62
C MET A 6 1.51 10.77 -9.55
N GLN A 7 0.60 9.79 -9.66
CA GLN A 7 -0.65 9.89 -10.43
C GLN A 7 -1.85 10.12 -9.52
N LYS A 8 -1.97 9.35 -8.43
CA LYS A 8 -3.13 9.35 -7.55
C LYS A 8 -3.22 10.58 -6.64
N VAL A 9 -2.10 11.10 -6.15
CA VAL A 9 -2.10 12.29 -5.28
C VAL A 9 -2.58 13.54 -6.02
N PRO A 10 -2.09 13.84 -7.25
CA PRO A 10 -2.65 14.93 -8.06
C PRO A 10 -4.12 14.75 -8.44
N GLN A 11 -4.55 13.51 -8.73
CA GLN A 11 -5.96 13.21 -9.02
C GLN A 11 -6.88 13.50 -7.83
N ALA A 12 -6.36 13.39 -6.61
CA ALA A 12 -7.08 13.76 -5.39
C ALA A 12 -6.99 15.27 -5.08
N GLY A 13 -6.37 16.08 -5.94
CA GLY A 13 -6.27 17.53 -5.79
C GLY A 13 -5.11 18.03 -4.92
N TYR A 14 -4.13 17.18 -4.62
CA TYR A 14 -3.00 17.54 -3.77
C TYR A 14 -1.69 17.66 -4.54
N ASP A 15 -0.84 18.61 -4.12
CA ASP A 15 0.50 18.76 -4.64
C ASP A 15 1.40 17.59 -4.24
N ILE A 16 2.22 17.13 -5.19
CA ILE A 16 3.22 16.09 -4.94
C ILE A 16 4.60 16.50 -5.46
N LYS A 17 5.60 16.45 -4.58
CA LYS A 17 7.01 16.64 -4.92
C LYS A 17 7.76 15.32 -4.79
N GLY A 18 8.24 14.81 -5.92
CA GLY A 18 9.02 13.56 -5.94
C GLY A 18 10.46 13.75 -5.47
N LEU A 19 10.93 12.86 -4.58
CA LEU A 19 12.34 12.78 -4.21
C LEU A 19 13.04 11.64 -4.96
N SER A 20 14.24 11.95 -5.47
CA SER A 20 15.09 11.02 -6.21
C SER A 20 15.90 10.13 -5.26
N ILE A 21 15.21 9.28 -4.50
CA ILE A 21 15.84 8.30 -3.61
C ILE A 21 15.41 6.88 -3.96
N ALA A 22 16.40 6.00 -4.11
CA ALA A 22 16.20 4.57 -4.26
C ALA A 22 16.55 3.89 -2.94
N GLY A 23 15.81 2.85 -2.58
CA GLY A 23 16.15 2.07 -1.39
C GLY A 23 17.41 1.23 -1.57
N LEU A 24 18.05 0.91 -0.46
CA LEU A 24 19.13 -0.07 -0.44
C LEU A 24 18.59 -1.44 -0.88
N GLN A 25 19.24 -2.03 -1.87
CA GLN A 25 18.93 -3.39 -2.29
C GLN A 25 19.50 -4.37 -1.25
N ARG A 26 18.80 -5.49 -1.03
CA ARG A 26 19.27 -6.56 -0.12
C ARG A 26 20.59 -7.19 -0.57
N LYS A 27 20.88 -7.15 -1.88
CA LYS A 27 22.18 -7.56 -2.44
C LYS A 27 23.09 -6.34 -2.55
N ILE A 28 24.39 -6.50 -2.28
CA ILE A 28 25.39 -5.46 -2.53
C ILE A 28 25.51 -5.28 -4.05
N THR A 29 25.05 -4.14 -4.56
CA THR A 29 25.11 -3.80 -5.98
C THR A 29 25.72 -2.42 -6.17
N LEU A 30 26.19 -2.09 -7.39
CA LEU A 30 26.65 -0.73 -7.71
C LEU A 30 25.59 0.35 -7.38
N GLN A 31 24.30 -0.01 -7.42
CA GLN A 31 23.22 0.89 -7.03
C GLN A 31 23.26 1.27 -5.55
N ASN A 32 23.77 0.38 -4.68
CA ASN A 32 23.98 0.69 -3.27
C ASN A 32 25.18 1.64 -3.07
N ALA A 33 26.21 1.60 -3.92
CA ALA A 33 27.34 2.53 -3.84
C ALA A 33 26.92 3.98 -4.12
N MET A 34 25.90 4.19 -4.96
CA MET A 34 25.31 5.51 -5.22
C MET A 34 24.35 5.99 -4.12
N PHE A 35 24.00 5.13 -3.16
CA PHE A 35 23.00 5.45 -2.15
C PHE A 35 23.37 6.66 -1.27
N PRO A 36 24.62 6.81 -0.76
CA PRO A 36 24.99 7.97 0.04
C PRO A 36 24.81 9.30 -0.70
N PHE A 37 25.21 9.34 -1.99
CA PHE A 37 25.03 10.52 -2.84
C PHE A 37 23.56 10.85 -3.08
N LYS A 38 22.73 9.83 -3.37
CA LYS A 38 21.28 9.99 -3.53
C LYS A 38 20.61 10.45 -2.23
N LEU A 39 21.05 9.93 -1.09
CA LEU A 39 20.56 10.33 0.22
C LEU A 39 20.90 11.80 0.49
N LEU A 40 22.16 12.21 0.31
CA LEU A 40 22.60 13.58 0.52
C LEU A 40 21.84 14.56 -0.40
N SER A 41 21.73 14.25 -1.69
CA SER A 41 20.92 15.03 -2.63
C SER A 41 19.45 15.14 -2.19
N SER A 42 18.89 14.04 -1.67
CA SER A 42 17.50 14.02 -1.18
C SER A 42 17.33 14.83 0.11
N LEU A 43 18.33 14.87 0.99
CA LEU A 43 18.32 15.73 2.18
C LEU A 43 18.36 17.21 1.79
N VAL A 44 19.22 17.61 0.86
CA VAL A 44 19.28 19.01 0.36
C VAL A 44 17.96 19.42 -0.28
N LYS A 45 17.38 18.56 -1.14
CA LYS A 45 16.06 18.83 -1.73
C LYS A 45 14.97 18.90 -0.68
N SER A 46 14.99 18.00 0.30
CA SER A 46 14.02 18.00 1.41
C SER A 46 14.09 19.29 2.21
N PHE A 47 15.30 19.82 2.46
CA PHE A 47 15.49 21.11 3.10
C PHE A 47 14.80 22.24 2.33
N GLY A 48 15.02 22.33 1.02
CA GLY A 48 14.34 23.32 0.17
C GLY A 48 12.81 23.18 0.21
N ILE A 49 12.29 21.94 0.16
CA ILE A 49 10.85 21.66 0.23
C ILE A 49 10.28 22.12 1.57
N VAL A 50 10.90 21.74 2.68
CA VAL A 50 10.42 22.08 4.02
C VAL A 50 10.49 23.60 4.27
N GLN A 51 11.55 24.27 3.83
CA GLN A 51 11.67 25.73 3.96
C GLN A 51 10.66 26.50 3.11
N GLN A 52 10.33 25.97 1.93
CA GLN A 52 9.33 26.59 1.06
C GLN A 52 7.90 26.35 1.59
N PHE A 53 7.61 25.14 2.05
CA PHE A 53 6.26 24.75 2.50
C PHE A 53 5.95 25.24 3.91
N LYS A 54 6.97 25.38 4.78
CA LYS A 54 6.85 25.80 6.19
C LYS A 54 5.79 25.01 6.98
N PRO A 55 5.89 23.68 7.05
CA PRO A 55 4.91 22.87 7.76
C PRO A 55 4.97 23.09 9.27
N ASP A 56 3.81 23.08 9.93
CA ASP A 56 3.71 22.96 11.39
C ASP A 56 4.03 21.53 11.87
N VAL A 57 3.63 20.54 11.07
CA VAL A 57 3.81 19.11 11.36
C VAL A 57 4.20 18.36 10.09
N VAL A 58 5.11 17.40 10.22
CA VAL A 58 5.49 16.47 9.14
C VAL A 58 5.21 15.03 9.55
N ILE A 59 4.44 14.31 8.74
CA ILE A 59 4.09 12.90 8.96
C ILE A 59 4.96 12.01 8.07
N GLY A 60 5.61 11.03 8.68
CA GLY A 60 6.40 10.02 7.99
C GLY A 60 5.76 8.64 8.04
N THR A 61 5.44 8.09 6.86
CA THR A 61 4.79 6.77 6.71
C THR A 61 5.77 5.65 6.35
N GLY A 62 7.08 5.89 6.50
CA GLY A 62 8.13 4.94 6.16
C GLY A 62 8.66 5.06 4.72
N GLY A 63 9.70 4.26 4.43
CA GLY A 63 10.45 4.34 3.18
C GLY A 63 11.49 5.47 3.15
N PHE A 64 12.43 5.40 2.20
CA PHE A 64 13.60 6.29 2.18
C PHE A 64 13.25 7.75 1.88
N ALA A 65 12.25 8.01 1.03
CA ALA A 65 11.80 9.37 0.71
C ALA A 65 11.23 10.09 1.93
N SER A 66 10.30 9.42 2.64
CA SER A 66 9.76 9.91 3.91
C SER A 66 10.88 10.15 4.92
N GLY A 67 11.86 9.25 4.99
CA GLY A 67 12.97 9.38 5.93
C GLY A 67 13.82 10.64 5.74
N ALA A 68 14.10 11.04 4.50
CA ALA A 68 14.85 12.26 4.22
C ALA A 68 14.09 13.52 4.66
N VAL A 69 12.79 13.61 4.34
CA VAL A 69 11.95 14.77 4.72
C VAL A 69 11.79 14.86 6.24
N LEU A 70 11.46 13.74 6.88
CA LEU A 70 11.23 13.69 8.32
C LEU A 70 12.52 13.99 9.10
N LYS A 71 13.68 13.53 8.60
CA LYS A 71 14.99 13.85 9.19
C LYS A 71 15.27 15.35 9.15
N VAL A 72 15.02 16.00 8.01
CA VAL A 72 15.21 17.44 7.83
C VAL A 72 14.25 18.23 8.71
N ALA A 73 12.97 17.87 8.74
CA ALA A 73 11.97 18.50 9.60
C ALA A 73 12.38 18.44 11.08
N SER A 74 12.85 17.28 11.53
CA SER A 74 13.37 17.10 12.90
C SER A 74 14.59 17.96 13.21
N ILE A 75 15.52 18.15 12.26
CA ILE A 75 16.68 19.04 12.43
C ILE A 75 16.24 20.50 12.54
N LEU A 76 15.21 20.90 11.78
CA LEU A 76 14.64 22.24 11.80
C LEU A 76 13.72 22.51 13.00
N GLY A 77 13.57 21.55 13.92
CA GLY A 77 12.72 21.70 15.10
C GLY A 77 11.22 21.64 14.82
N ILE A 78 10.82 21.21 13.62
CA ILE A 78 9.41 21.04 13.23
C ILE A 78 8.87 19.76 13.86
N ALA A 79 7.61 19.78 14.31
CA ALA A 79 6.99 18.61 14.90
C ALA A 79 6.90 17.46 13.89
N THR A 80 7.32 16.27 14.31
CA THR A 80 7.38 15.08 13.45
C THR A 80 6.57 13.94 14.06
N VAL A 81 5.74 13.32 13.22
CA VAL A 81 4.93 12.15 13.58
C VAL A 81 5.31 10.99 12.67
N ILE A 82 5.44 9.79 13.22
CA ILE A 82 5.63 8.56 12.44
C ILE A 82 4.31 7.79 12.42
N GLN A 83 3.92 7.26 11.27
CA GLN A 83 2.89 6.24 11.13
C GLN A 83 3.56 4.91 10.73
N GLU A 84 3.48 3.89 11.59
CA GLU A 84 3.97 2.54 11.31
C GLU A 84 2.80 1.58 11.07
N GLN A 85 2.69 1.09 9.83
CA GLN A 85 1.59 0.25 9.38
C GLN A 85 1.81 -1.24 9.62
N ASN A 86 3.06 -1.64 9.91
CA ASN A 86 3.47 -3.04 9.94
C ASN A 86 3.68 -3.52 11.38
N SER A 87 3.44 -4.82 11.61
CA SER A 87 3.78 -5.49 12.87
C SER A 87 5.30 -5.67 13.06
N TYR A 88 6.07 -5.59 11.97
CA TYR A 88 7.52 -5.49 12.02
C TYR A 88 7.99 -4.17 11.37
N PRO A 89 8.48 -3.20 12.17
CA PRO A 89 8.71 -1.86 11.64
C PRO A 89 9.81 -1.76 10.60
N GLY A 90 9.63 -0.82 9.68
CA GLY A 90 10.65 -0.48 8.67
C GLY A 90 11.90 0.14 9.29
N ILE A 91 13.07 -0.11 8.69
CA ILE A 91 14.36 0.42 9.17
C ILE A 91 14.32 1.95 9.29
N THR A 92 13.71 2.64 8.33
CA THR A 92 13.58 4.11 8.37
C THR A 92 12.84 4.58 9.62
N ASN A 93 11.69 3.98 9.92
CA ASN A 93 10.89 4.36 11.09
C ASN A 93 11.64 4.05 12.39
N LYS A 94 12.31 2.89 12.47
CA LYS A 94 13.17 2.54 13.61
C LYS A 94 14.26 3.59 13.85
N LEU A 95 14.96 4.02 12.81
CA LEU A 95 16.02 5.03 12.91
C LEU A 95 15.52 6.42 13.34
N LEU A 96 14.34 6.82 12.88
CA LEU A 96 13.78 8.15 13.13
C LEU A 96 12.94 8.23 14.41
N SER A 97 12.50 7.09 14.95
CA SER A 97 11.67 6.99 16.16
C SER A 97 12.20 7.78 17.34
N LYS A 98 13.53 7.77 17.56
CA LYS A 98 14.16 8.49 18.68
C LYS A 98 13.93 10.00 18.61
N LYS A 99 13.82 10.55 17.40
CA LYS A 99 13.68 11.98 17.15
C LYS A 99 12.24 12.42 16.84
N ALA A 100 11.35 11.48 16.52
CA ALA A 100 9.93 11.76 16.36
C ALA A 100 9.30 12.29 17.66
N ASN A 101 8.29 13.14 17.55
CA ASN A 101 7.48 13.62 18.67
C ASN A 101 6.46 12.57 19.09
N LYS A 102 5.77 11.96 18.12
CA LYS A 102 4.82 10.85 18.34
C LYS A 102 4.95 9.78 17.27
N ILE A 103 4.58 8.56 17.63
CA ILE A 103 4.64 7.37 16.78
C ILE A 103 3.29 6.67 16.85
N CYS A 104 2.48 6.87 15.82
CA CYS A 104 1.21 6.20 15.63
C CYS A 104 1.49 4.78 15.10
N VAL A 105 1.06 3.78 15.86
CA VAL A 105 1.28 2.37 15.54
C VAL A 105 -0.04 1.64 15.26
N ALA A 106 0.03 0.66 14.37
CA ALA A 106 -1.14 -0.16 14.01
C ALA A 106 -1.29 -1.44 14.86
N TYR A 107 -0.23 -1.87 15.55
CA TYR A 107 -0.18 -3.14 16.28
C TYR A 107 0.41 -2.97 17.69
N GLU A 108 0.08 -3.90 18.57
CA GLU A 108 0.67 -4.04 19.90
C GLU A 108 2.09 -4.63 19.84
N ASN A 109 2.81 -4.65 20.98
CA ASN A 109 4.15 -5.23 21.13
C ASN A 109 5.25 -4.56 20.27
N LEU A 110 5.05 -3.29 19.90
CA LEU A 110 6.01 -2.50 19.12
C LEU A 110 6.97 -1.68 20.00
N GLU A 111 6.81 -1.68 21.32
CA GLU A 111 7.69 -1.06 22.31
C GLU A 111 9.11 -1.62 22.29
N GLN A 112 9.29 -2.84 21.78
CA GLN A 112 10.62 -3.42 21.55
C GLN A 112 11.40 -2.70 20.44
N PHE A 113 10.71 -1.96 19.56
CA PHE A 113 11.32 -1.23 18.45
C PHE A 113 11.29 0.29 18.64
N PHE A 114 10.36 0.79 19.45
CA PHE A 114 10.07 2.23 19.57
C PHE A 114 9.99 2.70 21.03
N PRO A 115 10.30 3.98 21.32
CA PRO A 115 10.14 4.53 22.66
C PRO A 115 8.68 4.53 23.12
N LYS A 116 8.39 3.82 24.22
CA LYS A 116 7.02 3.58 24.72
C LYS A 116 6.25 4.87 25.03
N ASP A 117 6.91 5.89 25.54
CA ASP A 117 6.37 7.22 25.87
C ASP A 117 5.90 8.01 24.63
N LYS A 118 6.37 7.62 23.44
CA LYS A 118 6.04 8.27 22.16
C LYS A 118 4.99 7.53 21.36
N MET A 119 4.72 6.27 21.70
CA MET A 119 3.79 5.42 20.94
C MET A 119 2.33 5.74 21.26
N ILE A 120 1.49 5.69 20.24
CA ILE A 120 0.03 5.75 20.36
C ILE A 120 -0.54 4.66 19.45
N LEU A 121 -1.33 3.73 20.01
CA LEU A 121 -2.01 2.70 19.23
C LEU A 121 -3.23 3.33 18.54
N THR A 122 -3.07 3.67 17.26
CA THR A 122 -4.11 4.31 16.44
C THR A 122 -4.77 3.35 15.47
N GLY A 123 -4.15 2.20 15.19
CA GLY A 123 -4.51 1.37 14.04
C GLY A 123 -4.00 1.96 12.72
N ASN A 124 -4.40 1.35 11.61
CA ASN A 124 -4.13 1.84 10.26
C ASN A 124 -5.27 2.74 9.77
N PRO A 125 -4.98 3.95 9.25
CA PRO A 125 -5.96 4.76 8.55
C PRO A 125 -6.51 3.98 7.36
N VAL A 126 -7.82 3.74 7.37
CA VAL A 126 -8.54 3.09 6.28
C VAL A 126 -9.49 4.09 5.63
N ARG A 127 -9.82 3.88 4.36
CA ARG A 127 -10.79 4.75 3.68
C ARG A 127 -12.19 4.51 4.27
N GLN A 128 -12.93 5.57 4.51
CA GLN A 128 -14.23 5.50 5.18
C GLN A 128 -15.27 4.69 4.38
N ASP A 129 -15.20 4.75 3.06
CA ASP A 129 -16.10 4.03 2.16
C ASP A 129 -15.94 2.51 2.19
N LEU A 130 -14.81 2.00 2.69
CA LEU A 130 -14.57 0.57 2.94
C LEU A 130 -15.20 0.09 4.25
N ILE A 131 -15.47 0.99 5.18
CA ILE A 131 -16.09 0.65 6.48
C ILE A 131 -17.60 0.45 6.32
N SER A 132 -18.22 1.16 5.37
CA SER A 132 -19.66 1.11 5.10
C SER A 132 -19.97 0.26 3.87
N VAL A 133 -19.73 -1.06 3.97
CA VAL A 133 -20.07 -2.04 2.93
C VAL A 133 -21.49 -2.60 3.05
N ASP A 134 -22.13 -2.42 4.22
CA ASP A 134 -23.49 -2.88 4.46
C ASP A 134 -24.48 -2.28 3.46
N GLY A 135 -25.36 -3.12 2.92
CA GLY A 135 -26.37 -2.72 1.93
C GLY A 135 -25.87 -2.59 0.49
N LYS A 136 -24.55 -2.67 0.23
CA LYS A 136 -23.99 -2.52 -1.13
C LYS A 136 -23.94 -3.81 -1.94
N ARG A 137 -24.32 -4.97 -1.37
CA ARG A 137 -24.14 -6.27 -2.04
C ARG A 137 -24.88 -6.36 -3.38
N ASN A 138 -26.12 -5.88 -3.46
CA ASN A 138 -26.88 -5.91 -4.72
C ASN A 138 -26.25 -5.00 -5.78
N GLU A 139 -25.87 -3.76 -5.41
CA GLU A 139 -25.12 -2.85 -6.29
C GLU A 139 -23.82 -3.51 -6.78
N ALA A 140 -23.11 -4.20 -5.89
CA ALA A 140 -21.87 -4.88 -6.25
C ALA A 140 -22.07 -6.08 -7.17
N ILE A 141 -23.12 -6.88 -6.95
CA ILE A 141 -23.51 -7.99 -7.83
C ILE A 141 -23.81 -7.45 -9.23
N ASP A 142 -24.57 -6.37 -9.34
CA ASP A 142 -24.90 -5.75 -10.62
C ASP A 142 -23.66 -5.14 -11.28
N TYR A 143 -22.85 -4.39 -10.52
CA TYR A 143 -21.64 -3.71 -11.03
C TYR A 143 -20.60 -4.68 -11.59
N PHE A 144 -20.43 -5.83 -10.94
CA PHE A 144 -19.52 -6.88 -11.38
C PHE A 144 -20.24 -7.97 -12.19
N GLU A 145 -21.49 -7.80 -12.61
CA GLU A 145 -22.23 -8.77 -13.42
C GLU A 145 -22.18 -10.21 -12.84
N LEU A 146 -22.32 -10.33 -11.52
CA LEU A 146 -22.19 -11.58 -10.78
C LEU A 146 -23.53 -12.32 -10.68
N ASN A 147 -23.47 -13.62 -10.41
CA ASN A 147 -24.65 -14.40 -10.06
C ASN A 147 -24.91 -14.31 -8.54
N ALA A 148 -26.06 -13.76 -8.15
CA ALA A 148 -26.45 -13.59 -6.75
C ALA A 148 -26.56 -14.91 -5.97
N ASN A 149 -26.77 -16.04 -6.65
CA ASN A 149 -26.91 -17.36 -6.04
C ASN A 149 -25.58 -18.12 -5.88
N LYS A 150 -24.46 -17.55 -6.36
CA LYS A 150 -23.12 -18.12 -6.21
C LYS A 150 -22.30 -17.36 -5.17
N LYS A 151 -21.38 -18.08 -4.52
CA LYS A 151 -20.40 -17.47 -3.61
C LYS A 151 -19.26 -16.83 -4.40
N THR A 152 -18.85 -15.64 -3.98
CA THR A 152 -17.79 -14.87 -4.66
C THR A 152 -16.47 -14.99 -3.90
N ILE A 153 -15.43 -15.50 -4.56
CA ILE A 153 -14.06 -15.48 -4.08
C ILE A 153 -13.35 -14.28 -4.68
N LEU A 154 -12.88 -13.38 -3.83
CA LEU A 154 -12.05 -12.24 -4.21
C LEU A 154 -10.57 -12.58 -4.01
N ILE A 155 -9.77 -12.42 -5.05
CA ILE A 155 -8.33 -12.69 -5.03
C ILE A 155 -7.58 -11.36 -5.23
N LEU A 156 -6.78 -10.96 -4.24
CA LEU A 156 -6.08 -9.67 -4.22
C LEU A 156 -4.55 -9.84 -4.30
N GLY A 157 -3.98 -9.53 -5.47
CA GLY A 157 -2.53 -9.42 -5.67
C GLY A 157 -1.94 -8.05 -5.29
N GLY A 158 -2.78 -7.04 -5.10
CA GLY A 158 -2.39 -5.64 -5.03
C GLY A 158 -2.11 -5.05 -6.41
N SER A 159 -1.99 -3.73 -6.52
CA SER A 159 -1.94 -3.02 -7.81
C SER A 159 -0.83 -3.48 -8.77
N LEU A 160 0.35 -3.81 -8.26
CA LEU A 160 1.44 -4.40 -9.06
C LEU A 160 1.29 -5.91 -9.27
N GLY A 161 0.48 -6.55 -8.43
CA GLY A 161 0.23 -7.99 -8.42
C GLY A 161 1.18 -8.77 -7.53
N ALA A 162 0.78 -10.01 -7.23
CA ALA A 162 1.53 -10.93 -6.41
C ALA A 162 1.79 -12.23 -7.18
N ARG A 163 2.99 -12.38 -7.74
CA ARG A 163 3.36 -13.52 -8.61
C ARG A 163 2.97 -14.88 -8.03
N ARG A 164 3.28 -15.12 -6.75
CA ARG A 164 3.02 -16.41 -6.10
C ARG A 164 1.53 -16.71 -5.96
N ILE A 165 0.72 -15.70 -5.62
CA ILE A 165 -0.75 -15.84 -5.59
C ILE A 165 -1.23 -16.14 -7.00
N ASN A 166 -0.81 -15.36 -7.99
CA ASN A 166 -1.27 -15.54 -9.36
C ASN A 166 -0.95 -16.94 -9.91
N GLN A 167 0.25 -17.45 -9.66
CA GLN A 167 0.65 -18.80 -10.06
C GLN A 167 -0.18 -19.89 -9.37
N LEU A 168 -0.46 -19.73 -8.07
CA LEU A 168 -1.28 -20.68 -7.33
C LEU A 168 -2.71 -20.70 -7.87
N ILE A 169 -3.31 -19.53 -8.05
CA ILE A 169 -4.69 -19.41 -8.53
C ILE A 169 -4.82 -19.96 -9.95
N ALA A 170 -3.89 -19.62 -10.85
CA ALA A 170 -3.89 -20.18 -12.21
C ALA A 170 -3.83 -21.72 -12.21
N LYS A 171 -3.07 -22.31 -11.29
CA LYS A 171 -2.93 -23.76 -11.17
C LYS A 171 -4.22 -24.41 -10.64
N GLU A 172 -4.91 -23.78 -9.69
CA GLU A 172 -6.04 -24.37 -8.98
C GLU A 172 -7.41 -23.85 -9.46
N ILE A 173 -7.45 -23.02 -10.52
CA ILE A 173 -8.67 -22.32 -10.95
C ILE A 173 -9.82 -23.28 -11.29
N ASP A 174 -9.52 -24.38 -11.97
CA ASP A 174 -10.55 -25.36 -12.36
C ASP A 174 -11.10 -26.11 -11.14
N TRP A 175 -10.24 -26.39 -10.16
CA TRP A 175 -10.69 -26.95 -8.88
C TRP A 175 -11.57 -25.95 -8.12
N LEU A 176 -11.19 -24.68 -8.06
CA LEU A 176 -12.03 -23.64 -7.43
C LEU A 176 -13.41 -23.56 -8.11
N LEU A 177 -13.45 -23.50 -9.44
CA LEU A 177 -14.71 -23.44 -10.19
C LEU A 177 -15.59 -24.69 -9.98
N SER A 178 -15.00 -25.87 -9.77
CA SER A 178 -15.74 -27.10 -9.44
C SER A 178 -16.52 -27.01 -8.12
N GLN A 179 -16.19 -26.04 -7.25
CA GLN A 179 -16.90 -25.79 -5.98
C GLN A 179 -18.15 -24.91 -6.15
N ASN A 180 -18.60 -24.66 -7.38
CA ASN A 180 -19.76 -23.82 -7.71
C ASN A 180 -19.65 -22.39 -7.16
N VAL A 181 -18.48 -21.78 -7.35
CA VAL A 181 -18.18 -20.39 -6.96
C VAL A 181 -17.92 -19.52 -8.19
N GLN A 182 -17.92 -18.21 -7.97
CA GLN A 182 -17.45 -17.22 -8.93
C GLN A 182 -16.24 -16.45 -8.36
N ILE A 183 -15.38 -15.96 -9.24
CA ILE A 183 -14.05 -15.48 -8.87
C ILE A 183 -13.83 -14.09 -9.47
N ILE A 184 -13.52 -13.12 -8.62
CA ILE A 184 -12.93 -11.84 -9.03
C ILE A 184 -11.45 -11.89 -8.66
N TRP A 185 -10.58 -11.84 -9.66
CA TRP A 185 -9.15 -11.97 -9.48
C TRP A 185 -8.39 -10.73 -9.96
N GLN A 186 -7.92 -9.96 -8.99
CA GLN A 186 -7.03 -8.83 -9.22
C GLN A 186 -5.59 -9.32 -9.31
N CYS A 187 -5.13 -9.60 -10.53
CA CYS A 187 -3.81 -10.17 -10.78
C CYS A 187 -2.68 -9.12 -10.79
N GLY A 188 -3.02 -7.84 -10.92
CA GLY A 188 -2.07 -6.72 -10.96
C GLY A 188 -1.57 -6.37 -12.35
N LYS A 189 -1.19 -5.09 -12.53
CA LYS A 189 -0.80 -4.52 -13.83
C LYS A 189 0.37 -5.25 -14.49
N LEU A 190 1.34 -5.74 -13.72
CA LEU A 190 2.52 -6.42 -14.26
C LEU A 190 2.22 -7.80 -14.85
N TYR A 191 1.09 -8.41 -14.45
CA TYR A 191 0.74 -9.79 -14.79
C TYR A 191 -0.56 -9.88 -15.60
N PHE A 192 -1.21 -8.76 -15.90
CA PHE A 192 -2.52 -8.77 -16.53
C PHE A 192 -2.51 -9.51 -17.87
N GLU A 193 -1.51 -9.25 -18.72
CA GLU A 193 -1.37 -9.92 -20.01
C GLU A 193 -1.18 -11.44 -19.88
N ASP A 194 -0.49 -11.89 -18.83
CA ASP A 194 -0.25 -13.31 -18.59
C ASP A 194 -1.53 -14.06 -18.20
N TYR A 195 -2.46 -13.40 -17.50
CA TYR A 195 -3.63 -14.07 -16.90
C TYR A 195 -4.98 -13.65 -17.50
N LYS A 196 -5.07 -12.60 -18.33
CA LYS A 196 -6.35 -12.12 -18.90
C LYS A 196 -7.15 -13.17 -19.66
N HIS A 197 -6.47 -14.20 -20.20
CA HIS A 197 -7.11 -15.30 -20.91
C HIS A 197 -8.04 -16.14 -20.02
N PHE A 198 -7.85 -16.12 -18.69
CA PHE A 198 -8.77 -16.78 -17.75
C PHE A 198 -10.15 -16.12 -17.68
N SER A 199 -10.31 -14.85 -18.10
CA SER A 199 -11.62 -14.21 -18.21
C SER A 199 -12.53 -14.88 -19.24
N GLY A 200 -12.01 -15.77 -20.09
CA GLY A 200 -12.82 -16.60 -20.99
C GLY A 200 -13.50 -17.80 -20.30
N LYS A 201 -13.14 -18.10 -19.04
CA LYS A 201 -13.83 -19.12 -18.25
C LYS A 201 -15.09 -18.53 -17.61
N GLU A 202 -16.17 -19.28 -17.64
CA GLU A 202 -17.41 -18.89 -16.95
C GLU A 202 -17.13 -18.67 -15.46
N ASN A 203 -17.72 -17.63 -14.89
CA ASN A 203 -17.58 -17.26 -13.48
C ASN A 203 -16.18 -16.77 -13.05
N VAL A 204 -15.31 -16.38 -13.99
CA VAL A 204 -14.00 -15.77 -13.67
C VAL A 204 -13.88 -14.38 -14.29
N GLN A 205 -13.53 -13.39 -13.45
CA GLN A 205 -13.20 -12.04 -13.90
C GLN A 205 -11.79 -11.68 -13.49
N ILE A 206 -10.92 -11.42 -14.48
CA ILE A 206 -9.55 -10.99 -14.24
C ILE A 206 -9.46 -9.48 -14.38
N LEU A 207 -8.90 -8.83 -13.35
CA LEU A 207 -8.73 -7.39 -13.29
C LEU A 207 -7.25 -7.03 -13.04
N SER A 208 -6.75 -6.03 -13.76
CA SER A 208 -5.43 -5.47 -13.47
C SER A 208 -5.45 -4.63 -12.19
N PHE A 209 -6.57 -3.95 -11.92
CA PHE A 209 -6.82 -3.08 -10.78
C PHE A 209 -8.33 -3.04 -10.48
N ILE A 210 -8.70 -2.79 -9.22
CA ILE A 210 -10.09 -2.61 -8.79
C ILE A 210 -10.23 -1.19 -8.23
N ASP A 211 -11.04 -0.37 -8.89
CA ASP A 211 -11.29 1.01 -8.44
C ASP A 211 -12.34 1.07 -7.31
N ARG A 212 -13.46 0.35 -7.46
CA ARG A 212 -14.54 0.23 -6.46
C ARG A 212 -14.26 -0.86 -5.44
N MET A 213 -13.27 -0.61 -4.59
CA MET A 213 -12.91 -1.51 -3.49
C MET A 213 -14.06 -1.70 -2.49
N ASP A 214 -14.92 -0.69 -2.31
CA ASP A 214 -16.12 -0.81 -1.50
C ASP A 214 -17.09 -1.86 -2.05
N LEU A 215 -17.35 -1.85 -3.37
CA LEU A 215 -18.23 -2.85 -3.98
C LEU A 215 -17.61 -4.24 -3.98
N VAL A 216 -16.31 -4.37 -4.28
CA VAL A 216 -15.71 -5.71 -4.38
C VAL A 216 -15.69 -6.40 -3.01
N TYR A 217 -15.51 -5.65 -1.92
CA TYR A 217 -15.64 -6.21 -0.58
C TYR A 217 -17.09 -6.54 -0.22
N ALA A 218 -18.08 -5.76 -0.66
CA ALA A 218 -19.49 -6.08 -0.46
C ALA A 218 -19.94 -7.34 -1.23
N ALA A 219 -19.34 -7.59 -2.40
CA ALA A 219 -19.60 -8.79 -3.20
C ALA A 219 -18.90 -10.05 -2.65
N ALA A 220 -17.70 -9.90 -2.06
CA ALA A 220 -16.88 -11.03 -1.64
C ALA A 220 -17.50 -11.80 -0.46
N ASP A 221 -17.55 -13.13 -0.59
CA ASP A 221 -17.83 -14.04 0.52
C ASP A 221 -16.52 -14.54 1.15
N ILE A 222 -15.45 -14.67 0.35
CA ILE A 222 -14.11 -15.10 0.79
C ILE A 222 -13.06 -14.21 0.12
N VAL A 223 -12.03 -13.82 0.87
CA VAL A 223 -10.88 -13.06 0.34
C VAL A 223 -9.61 -13.89 0.46
N ILE A 224 -8.91 -14.06 -0.67
CA ILE A 224 -7.56 -14.61 -0.73
C ILE A 224 -6.61 -13.46 -1.07
N SER A 225 -5.77 -13.04 -0.13
CA SER A 225 -4.83 -11.94 -0.34
C SER A 225 -3.43 -12.28 0.17
N ARG A 226 -2.47 -11.42 -0.16
CA ARG A 226 -1.18 -11.40 0.53
C ARG A 226 -1.31 -10.73 1.91
N SER A 227 -0.43 -11.12 2.83
CA SER A 227 -0.18 -10.45 4.12
C SER A 227 0.75 -9.26 3.96
#